data_AF-A0AAW9ISS1-F1
#
_entry.id   AF-A0AAW9ISS1-F1
#
_cell.length_a   1.000
_cell.length_b   1.000
_cell.length_c   1.000
_cell.angle_alpha   90.00
_cell.angle_beta   90.00
_cell.angle_gamma   90.00
#
_symmetry.space_group_name_H-M   'P 1'
#
loop_
_entity.id
_entity.type
_entity.pdbx_description
1 polymer ?
#
loop_
_entity_poly.entity_id
_entity_poly.type
_entity_poly.pdbx_seq_one_letter_code
_entity_poly.pdbx_strand_id
1 'polypeptide(L)'
;NTQKKIAQFLANEKVDIIFGTHPHSLQPIDILKSSDGTKETAVIYSMGNFLSSQRTERIQNPYTEDGVIVSVKISKNIDKNEIKVKYPTYIPTWVNWYDKDGNLFYEVVPATINNAEYLTEEGKVRVVESFNRTRVIIE
;
A
#
# COMPACT_ATOMS: atom_id res chain seq x y z
N ASN A 1 5.64 17.45 -8.99
CA ASN A 1 5.08 16.15 -9.42
C ASN A 1 6.11 15.35 -10.25
N THR A 2 7.27 15.05 -9.68
CA THR A 2 8.37 14.34 -10.39
C THR A 2 8.09 12.85 -10.53
N GLN A 3 7.55 12.22 -9.48
CA GLN A 3 7.21 10.81 -9.47
C GLN A 3 6.21 10.42 -10.57
N LYS A 4 5.15 11.22 -10.76
CA LYS A 4 4.17 11.02 -11.85
C LYS A 4 4.80 11.14 -13.24
N LYS A 5 5.75 12.06 -13.44
CA LYS A 5 6.48 12.20 -14.71
C LYS A 5 7.35 10.98 -15.01
N ILE A 6 8.06 10.47 -14.00
CA ILE A 6 8.88 9.25 -14.12
C ILE A 6 7.97 8.04 -14.40
N ALA A 7 6.86 7.91 -13.68
CA ALA A 7 5.91 6.82 -13.90
C ALA A 7 5.34 6.83 -15.32
N GLN A 8 4.94 8.00 -15.84
CA GLN A 8 4.46 8.12 -17.22
C GLN A 8 5.55 7.81 -18.25
N PHE A 9 6.79 8.25 -18.02
CA PHE A 9 7.92 7.89 -18.88
C PHE A 9 8.10 6.36 -18.95
N LEU A 10 8.14 5.69 -17.79
CA LEU A 10 8.27 4.23 -17.73
C LEU A 10 7.07 3.50 -18.36
N ALA A 11 5.86 4.04 -18.21
CA ALA A 11 4.68 3.51 -18.89
C ALA A 11 4.79 3.61 -20.42
N ASN A 12 5.35 4.71 -20.93
CA ASN A 12 5.63 4.88 -22.36
C ASN A 12 6.67 3.86 -22.86
N GLU A 13 7.65 3.53 -22.02
CA GLU A 13 8.65 2.46 -22.25
C GLU A 13 8.11 1.03 -22.01
N LYS A 14 6.79 0.87 -21.91
CA LYS A 14 6.08 -0.43 -21.88
C LYS A 14 6.31 -1.27 -20.62
N VAL A 15 6.75 -0.66 -19.52
CA VAL A 15 6.85 -1.32 -18.22
C VAL A 15 5.48 -1.85 -17.79
N ASP A 16 5.41 -3.08 -17.29
CA ASP A 16 4.15 -3.68 -16.82
C ASP A 16 3.70 -3.14 -15.45
N ILE A 17 4.64 -3.03 -14.51
CA ILE A 17 4.38 -2.67 -13.11
C ILE A 17 5.50 -1.77 -12.59
N ILE A 18 5.12 -0.73 -11.85
CA ILE A 18 6.02 0.17 -11.15
C ILE A 18 5.73 0.10 -9.65
N PHE A 19 6.73 -0.31 -8.87
CA PHE A 19 6.69 -0.25 -7.41
C PHE A 19 7.53 0.94 -6.92
N GLY A 20 6.84 1.99 -6.50
CA GLY A 20 7.41 3.11 -5.77
C GLY A 20 7.52 2.82 -4.28
N THR A 21 8.51 3.45 -3.66
CA THR A 21 8.80 3.37 -2.22
C THR A 21 9.35 4.72 -1.77
N HIS A 22 9.64 4.85 -0.47
CA HIS A 22 10.22 5.99 0.25
C HIS A 22 9.24 6.90 0.99
N PRO A 23 8.10 7.34 0.43
CA PRO A 23 7.13 8.08 1.23
C PRO A 23 6.70 7.21 2.42
N HIS A 24 6.92 7.71 3.64
CA HIS A 24 6.46 7.10 4.89
C HIS A 24 4.93 7.21 5.08
N SER A 25 4.20 7.30 3.98
CA SER A 25 2.75 7.38 3.91
C SER A 25 2.29 6.68 2.63
N LEU A 26 1.07 6.15 2.69
CA LEU A 26 0.43 5.57 1.53
C LEU A 26 0.24 6.60 0.41
N GLN A 27 0.33 6.16 -0.84
CA GLN A 27 -0.01 6.95 -2.01
C GLN A 27 -0.91 6.14 -2.96
N PRO A 28 -1.60 6.79 -3.91
CA PRO A 28 -2.55 6.12 -4.79
C PRO A 28 -1.94 4.97 -5.59
N ILE A 29 -2.80 4.07 -6.06
CA ILE A 29 -2.48 3.06 -7.06
C ILE A 29 -3.16 3.47 -8.37
N ASP A 30 -2.35 3.76 -9.39
CA ASP A 30 -2.84 4.22 -10.70
C ASP A 30 -2.63 3.15 -11.78
N ILE A 31 -3.47 3.20 -12.82
CA ILE A 31 -3.20 2.53 -14.10
C ILE A 31 -2.90 3.60 -15.13
N LEU A 32 -1.64 3.65 -15.58
CA LEU A 32 -1.22 4.58 -16.63
C LEU A 32 -1.31 3.90 -17.99
N LYS A 33 -1.76 4.64 -19.01
CA LYS A 33 -1.69 4.22 -20.41
C LYS A 33 -0.43 4.79 -21.05
N SER A 34 0.26 3.99 -21.85
CA SER A 34 1.33 4.49 -22.72
C SER A 34 0.79 5.51 -23.71
N SER A 35 1.63 6.42 -24.20
CA SER A 35 1.20 7.52 -25.10
C SER A 35 0.54 7.05 -26.41
N ASP A 36 0.87 5.86 -26.89
CA ASP A 36 0.24 5.20 -28.06
C ASP A 36 -0.99 4.34 -27.70
N GLY A 37 -1.37 4.27 -26.42
CA GLY A 37 -2.52 3.53 -25.90
C GLY A 37 -2.39 2.00 -25.92
N THR A 38 -1.25 1.43 -26.31
CA THR A 38 -1.09 -0.01 -26.51
C THR A 38 -0.76 -0.80 -25.24
N LYS A 39 -0.36 -0.12 -24.17
CA LYS A 39 0.04 -0.74 -22.90
C LYS A 39 -0.57 -0.01 -21.72
N GLU A 40 -1.01 -0.80 -20.74
CA GLU A 40 -1.36 -0.33 -19.40
C GLU A 40 -0.25 -0.73 -18.42
N THR A 41 0.10 0.19 -17.53
CA THR A 41 1.11 0.02 -16.50
C THR A 41 0.47 0.25 -15.14
N ALA A 42 0.58 -0.74 -14.25
CA ALA A 42 0.17 -0.58 -12.87
C ALA A 42 1.23 0.19 -12.08
N VAL A 43 0.83 1.24 -11.37
CA VAL A 43 1.75 2.12 -10.63
C VAL A 43 1.32 2.18 -9.17
N ILE A 44 2.17 1.67 -8.28
CA ILE A 44 2.02 1.79 -6.83
C ILE A 44 3.02 2.86 -6.39
N TYR A 45 2.58 4.09 -6.14
CA TYR A 45 3.54 5.17 -5.85
C TYR A 45 4.22 5.04 -4.48
N SER A 46 3.51 4.53 -3.48
CA SER A 46 4.04 4.18 -2.17
C SER A 46 3.08 3.21 -1.48
N MET A 47 3.63 2.21 -0.80
CA MET A 47 2.87 1.25 0.01
C MET A 47 2.71 1.71 1.47
N GLY A 48 3.22 2.90 1.83
CA GLY A 48 3.28 3.36 3.21
C GLY A 48 4.27 2.53 4.05
N ASN A 49 4.12 2.60 5.37
CA ASN A 49 4.99 1.86 6.26
C ASN A 49 4.42 0.46 6.52
N PHE A 50 5.20 -0.58 6.25
CA PHE A 50 4.85 -1.94 6.69
C PHE A 50 5.06 -2.11 8.20
N LEU A 51 6.10 -1.50 8.75
CA LEU A 51 6.39 -1.43 10.17
C LEU A 51 6.84 0.00 10.49
N SER A 52 6.35 0.58 11.58
CA SER A 52 6.57 2.00 11.90
C SER A 52 6.66 2.25 13.39
N SER A 53 7.60 3.09 13.79
CA SER A 53 7.63 3.72 15.12
C SER A 53 7.08 5.16 15.11
N GLN A 54 6.68 5.66 13.94
CA GLN A 54 6.08 6.97 13.75
C GLN A 54 4.61 6.91 14.16
N ARG A 55 4.32 7.44 15.35
CA ARG A 55 3.00 7.39 15.95
C ARG A 55 2.25 8.68 15.74
N THR A 56 0.96 8.58 15.51
CA THR A 56 0.01 9.69 15.49
C THR A 56 0.22 10.57 16.73
N GLU A 57 0.39 9.97 17.89
CA GLU A 57 0.56 10.70 19.15
C GLU A 57 1.87 11.49 19.23
N ARG A 58 2.93 11.01 18.55
CA ARG A 58 4.27 11.61 18.60
C ARG A 58 4.51 12.63 17.49
N ILE A 59 4.02 12.33 16.29
CA ILE A 59 4.28 13.12 15.09
C ILE A 59 3.02 13.79 14.52
N GLN A 60 1.88 13.62 15.19
CA GLN A 60 0.60 14.25 14.84
C GLN A 60 0.15 13.95 13.41
N ASN A 61 0.50 12.75 12.93
CA ASN A 61 0.23 12.31 11.56
C ASN A 61 -0.16 10.82 11.52
N PRO A 62 -1.45 10.50 11.37
CA PRO A 62 -1.93 9.11 11.36
C PRO A 62 -1.58 8.33 10.09
N TYR A 63 -1.25 9.01 8.99
CA TYR A 63 -0.92 8.36 7.72
C TYR A 63 0.39 7.56 7.73
N THR A 64 1.19 7.71 8.79
CA THR A 64 2.48 7.01 8.96
C THR A 64 2.37 5.66 9.66
N GLU A 65 1.18 5.36 10.21
CA GLU A 65 0.84 4.05 10.76
C GLU A 65 0.12 3.17 9.75
N ASP A 66 -0.26 3.76 8.60
CA ASP A 66 -0.99 3.09 7.54
C ASP A 66 -0.03 2.54 6.48
N GLY A 67 -0.36 1.35 5.98
CA GLY A 67 0.33 0.73 4.87
C GLY A 67 -0.58 -0.23 4.10
N VAL A 68 -0.01 -0.87 3.08
CA VAL A 68 -0.67 -1.93 2.34
C VAL A 68 0.28 -3.07 2.01
N ILE A 69 -0.23 -4.29 2.04
CA ILE A 69 0.39 -5.43 1.36
C ILE A 69 -0.21 -5.48 -0.04
N VAL A 70 0.61 -5.22 -1.07
CA VAL A 70 0.19 -5.30 -2.47
C VAL A 70 0.46 -6.70 -3.02
N SER A 71 -0.52 -7.25 -3.73
CA SER A 71 -0.42 -8.51 -4.45
C SER A 71 -0.64 -8.25 -5.94
N VAL A 72 0.29 -8.74 -6.77
CA VAL A 72 0.19 -8.67 -8.22
C VAL A 72 0.23 -10.06 -8.81
N LYS A 73 -0.76 -10.40 -9.64
CA LYS A 73 -0.83 -11.69 -10.31
C LYS A 73 -0.29 -11.59 -11.73
N ILE A 74 0.83 -12.25 -11.97
CA ILE A 74 1.47 -12.37 -13.28
C ILE A 74 1.14 -13.75 -13.85
N SER A 75 0.71 -13.80 -15.11
CA SER A 75 0.43 -15.02 -15.85
C SER A 75 1.26 -15.05 -17.13
N LYS A 76 2.01 -16.12 -17.36
CA LYS A 76 2.82 -16.31 -18.56
C LYS A 76 2.24 -17.43 -19.42
N ASN A 77 1.93 -17.15 -20.68
CA ASN A 77 1.61 -18.15 -21.69
C ASN A 77 2.88 -18.43 -22.50
N ILE A 78 3.44 -19.64 -22.35
CA ILE A 78 4.70 -20.02 -22.99
C ILE A 78 4.51 -20.19 -24.50
N ASP A 79 3.42 -20.80 -24.94
CA ASP A 79 3.14 -21.09 -26.35
C ASP A 79 2.96 -19.82 -27.19
N LYS A 80 2.37 -18.78 -26.58
CA LYS A 80 2.15 -17.47 -27.22
C LYS A 80 3.24 -16.44 -26.90
N ASN A 81 4.23 -16.81 -26.09
CA ASN A 81 5.24 -15.90 -25.53
C ASN A 81 4.61 -14.61 -24.95
N GLU A 82 3.49 -14.75 -24.25
CA GLU A 82 2.67 -13.63 -23.76
C GLU A 82 2.74 -13.55 -22.23
N ILE A 83 2.96 -12.34 -21.69
CA ILE A 83 2.90 -12.05 -20.26
C ILE A 83 1.69 -11.15 -20.01
N LYS A 84 0.82 -11.55 -19.08
CA LYS A 84 -0.30 -10.77 -18.60
C LYS A 84 -0.11 -10.43 -17.14
N VAL A 85 -0.19 -9.14 -16.82
CA VAL A 85 -0.25 -8.64 -15.46
C VAL A 85 -1.69 -8.26 -15.16
N LYS A 86 -2.25 -8.84 -14.10
CA LYS A 86 -3.56 -8.41 -13.60
C LYS A 86 -3.42 -7.15 -12.76
N TYR A 87 -4.52 -6.39 -12.67
CA TYR A 87 -4.60 -5.26 -11.76
C TYR A 87 -4.18 -5.66 -10.34
N PRO A 88 -3.30 -4.87 -9.68
CA PRO A 88 -2.89 -5.13 -8.31
C PRO A 88 -4.10 -5.14 -7.36
N THR A 89 -4.05 -6.04 -6.38
CA THR A 89 -4.95 -6.03 -5.22
C THR A 89 -4.16 -5.66 -3.98
N TYR A 90 -4.81 -5.19 -2.93
CA TYR A 90 -4.13 -4.81 -1.70
C TYR A 90 -4.88 -5.29 -0.45
N ILE A 91 -4.12 -5.47 0.63
CA ILE A 91 -4.64 -5.65 1.98
C ILE A 91 -4.15 -4.43 2.79
N PRO A 92 -5.06 -3.55 3.23
CA PRO A 92 -4.74 -2.47 4.18
C PRO A 92 -4.09 -3.03 5.44
N THR A 93 -3.07 -2.36 5.95
CA THR A 93 -2.39 -2.70 7.21
C THR A 93 -2.26 -1.49 8.10
N TRP A 94 -2.40 -1.71 9.40
CA TRP A 94 -2.12 -0.72 10.45
C TRP A 94 -1.06 -1.27 11.40
N VAL A 95 -0.17 -0.42 11.87
CA VAL A 95 0.83 -0.80 12.87
C VAL A 95 0.28 -0.58 14.28
N ASN A 96 -0.11 -1.68 14.92
CA ASN A 96 -0.40 -1.71 16.34
C ASN A 96 0.92 -1.60 17.12
N TRP A 97 0.89 -0.86 18.22
CA TRP A 97 1.98 -0.87 19.19
C TRP A 97 1.39 -0.95 20.58
N TYR A 98 2.10 -1.57 21.50
CA TYR A 98 1.68 -1.64 22.89
C TYR A 98 2.87 -1.93 23.78
N ASP A 99 2.78 -1.47 25.02
CA ASP A 99 3.71 -1.89 26.06
C ASP A 99 3.23 -3.22 26.65
N LYS A 100 4.16 -4.15 26.81
CA LYS A 100 3.97 -5.37 27.58
C LYS A 100 5.19 -5.60 28.44
N ASP A 101 4.99 -5.56 29.76
CA ASP A 101 6.04 -5.76 30.76
C ASP A 101 7.24 -4.79 30.59
N GLY A 102 6.97 -3.53 30.21
CA GLY A 102 7.99 -2.50 29.98
C GLY A 102 8.75 -2.64 28.66
N ASN A 103 8.34 -3.57 27.81
CA ASN A 103 8.87 -3.73 26.46
C ASN A 103 7.84 -3.25 25.44
N LEU A 104 8.32 -2.49 24.45
CA LEU A 104 7.48 -1.96 23.39
C LEU A 104 7.39 -2.95 22.23
N PHE A 105 6.18 -3.42 21.94
CA PHE A 105 5.88 -4.32 20.84
C PHE A 105 5.26 -3.56 19.67
N TYR A 106 5.53 -4.06 18.47
CA TYR A 106 4.98 -3.57 17.21
C TYR A 106 4.42 -4.74 16.42
N GLU A 107 3.18 -4.62 15.97
CA GLU A 107 2.47 -5.65 15.23
C GLU A 107 1.82 -5.06 14.00
N VAL A 108 1.96 -5.76 12.88
CA VAL A 108 1.25 -5.41 11.65
C VAL A 108 -0.10 -6.09 11.69
N VAL A 109 -1.16 -5.29 11.71
CA VAL A 109 -2.54 -5.76 11.77
C VAL A 109 -3.18 -5.55 10.40
N PRO A 110 -3.73 -6.58 9.75
CA PRO A 110 -4.58 -6.39 8.58
C PRO A 110 -5.76 -5.50 8.97
N ALA A 111 -5.89 -4.32 8.36
CA ALA A 111 -6.91 -3.35 8.75
C ALA A 111 -8.34 -3.82 8.37
N THR A 112 -8.43 -4.97 7.69
CA THR A 112 -9.67 -5.70 7.42
C THR A 112 -10.20 -6.50 8.62
N ILE A 113 -9.44 -6.59 9.72
CA ILE A 113 -9.80 -7.35 10.94
C ILE A 113 -9.92 -6.40 12.13
N ASN A 114 -11.12 -5.91 12.39
CA ASN A 114 -11.38 -4.92 13.46
C ASN A 114 -11.85 -5.53 14.80
N ASN A 115 -11.95 -6.85 14.89
CA ASN A 115 -12.49 -7.56 16.05
C ASN A 115 -11.54 -8.61 16.63
N ALA A 116 -10.24 -8.52 16.31
CA ALA A 116 -9.26 -9.46 16.84
C ALA A 116 -9.14 -9.32 18.37
N GLU A 117 -9.10 -10.45 19.07
CA GLU A 117 -9.09 -10.49 20.55
C GLU A 117 -7.87 -9.83 21.18
N TYR A 118 -6.75 -9.76 20.46
CA TYR A 118 -5.52 -9.13 20.92
C TYR A 118 -5.53 -7.60 20.79
N LEU A 119 -6.54 -7.01 20.15
CA LEU A 119 -6.68 -5.56 20.03
C LEU A 119 -7.37 -4.97 21.25
N THR A 120 -6.83 -3.87 21.76
CA THR A 120 -7.52 -3.00 22.73
C THR A 120 -8.74 -2.33 22.08
N GLU A 121 -9.66 -1.78 22.88
CA GLU A 121 -10.79 -1.01 22.34
C GLU A 121 -10.34 0.17 21.47
N GLU A 122 -9.25 0.84 21.84
CA GLU A 122 -8.64 1.87 20.99
C GLU A 122 -8.10 1.26 19.68
N GLY A 123 -7.38 0.13 19.74
CA GLY A 123 -6.86 -0.55 18.56
C GLY A 123 -7.94 -0.94 17.56
N LYS A 124 -9.10 -1.40 18.04
CA LYS A 124 -10.27 -1.71 17.20
C LYS A 124 -10.78 -0.48 16.44
N VAL A 125 -10.81 0.69 17.09
CA VAL A 125 -11.18 1.96 16.43
C VAL A 125 -10.12 2.35 15.40
N ARG A 126 -8.84 2.35 15.77
CA ARG A 126 -7.73 2.76 14.90
C ARG A 126 -7.61 1.92 13.64
N VAL A 127 -7.84 0.61 13.75
CA VAL A 127 -7.88 -0.31 12.60
C VAL A 127 -8.95 0.11 11.59
N VAL A 128 -10.16 0.46 12.07
CA VAL A 128 -11.25 0.92 11.20
C VAL A 128 -10.91 2.27 10.55
N GLU A 129 -10.32 3.19 11.30
CA GLU A 129 -9.87 4.47 10.76
C GLU A 129 -8.78 4.29 9.69
N SER A 130 -7.80 3.42 9.94
CA SER A 130 -6.73 3.08 8.99
C SER A 130 -7.30 2.49 7.70
N PHE A 131 -8.26 1.56 7.82
CA PHE A 131 -8.98 1.00 6.68
C PHE A 131 -9.67 2.09 5.86
N ASN A 132 -10.41 2.99 6.51
CA ASN A 132 -11.13 4.07 5.83
C ASN A 132 -10.18 5.06 5.14
N ARG A 133 -9.08 5.48 5.81
CA ARG A 133 -8.06 6.35 5.19
C ARG A 133 -7.41 5.68 3.99
N THR A 134 -7.07 4.40 4.10
CA THR A 134 -6.47 3.61 3.01
C THR A 134 -7.36 3.60 1.79
N ARG A 135 -8.67 3.36 1.96
CA ARG A 135 -9.63 3.38 0.85
C ARG A 135 -9.72 4.75 0.19
N VAL A 136 -9.77 5.83 0.97
CA VAL A 136 -9.81 7.20 0.42
C VAL A 136 -8.54 7.55 -0.38
N ILE A 137 -7.40 6.95 -0.07
CA ILE A 137 -6.13 7.23 -0.76
C ILE A 137 -5.99 6.39 -2.04
N ILE A 138 -6.47 5.14 -2.04
CA ILE A 138 -6.28 4.19 -3.14
C ILE A 138 -7.46 4.14 -4.11
N GLU A 139 -8.69 4.25 -3.62
CA GLU A 139 -9.95 4.16 -4.40
C GLU A 139 -10.44 5.55 -4.82
#